data_AF-A0A423WLL3-F1
#
_entry.id   AF-A0A423WLL3-F1
#
_cell.length_a   1.000
_cell.length_b   1.000
_cell.length_c   1.000
_cell.angle_alpha   90.00
_cell.angle_beta   90.00
_cell.angle_gamma   90.00
#
_symmetry.space_group_name_H-M   'P 1'
#
loop_
_entity.id
_entity.type
_entity.pdbx_description
1 polymer ?
#
loop_
_entity_poly.entity_id
_entity_poly.type
_entity_poly.pdbx_seq_one_letter_code
_entity_poly.pdbx_strand_id
1 'polypeptide(L)'
;MASTSYLLCSFGEPEEEADDNIGDTARINQAGRLAHTAILLANRQIYYEAKDVMLRKNQFIRIFTCDIIMPKIPGRIIVHTNFPTQDPIVKNFKGAVMSYYIKGEHGLGCCNTAPCNLIILARDLDGFLQSFVGPDNDLPSLPTNSEHCIVLHDPFEISTDTKYDLIKNQRVLLQPFQNHLRGFTQVKIQGKVNKELAEIVMEEIKNEALPIPDVFLEEVTDLKNKGNTFFREGAFKDATRMWHWGIFKLRRLRWSKLWSSIEEQFGVDFLDSLAELYFTLHNNMAQCCLQRMHELLNSVTDRTPELLIVLSVVNRVLQTAMLAGEWFGTTWQPSARQEAKAIFRCAQAARLAGKLTPAQVLIEKALELQPNDQSLRREATEIRRRMLQTHVR
;
A
#
# COMPACT_ATOMS: atom_id res chain seq x y z
N MET A 1 32.53 -35.31 -0.77
CA MET A 1 32.45 -34.04 0.00
C MET A 1 32.80 -32.91 -0.96
N ALA A 2 31.79 -32.22 -1.49
CA ALA A 2 32.01 -31.06 -2.35
C ALA A 2 32.29 -29.86 -1.45
N SER A 3 33.51 -29.33 -1.47
CA SER A 3 33.84 -28.08 -0.80
C SER A 3 33.13 -26.94 -1.52
N THR A 4 32.06 -26.42 -0.94
CA THR A 4 31.46 -25.14 -1.30
C THR A 4 32.43 -24.02 -0.89
N SER A 5 33.23 -23.56 -1.84
CA SER A 5 34.02 -22.32 -1.67
C SER A 5 33.05 -21.14 -1.61
N TYR A 6 32.77 -20.66 -0.39
CA TYR A 6 32.01 -19.43 -0.19
C TYR A 6 32.86 -18.24 -0.64
N LEU A 7 32.44 -17.55 -1.70
CA LEU A 7 33.01 -16.25 -2.04
C LEU A 7 32.60 -15.25 -0.96
N LEU A 8 33.55 -14.48 -0.43
CA LEU A 8 33.37 -13.40 0.56
C LEU A 8 32.31 -12.34 0.18
N CYS A 9 31.84 -12.35 -1.08
CA CYS A 9 30.95 -11.36 -1.66
C CYS A 9 29.73 -11.98 -2.39
N SER A 10 29.38 -13.24 -2.13
CA SER A 10 28.21 -13.89 -2.74
C SER A 10 27.00 -13.84 -1.83
N PHE A 11 25.92 -13.21 -2.29
CA PHE A 11 24.58 -13.36 -1.70
C PHE A 11 23.86 -14.44 -2.53
N GLY A 12 23.61 -15.63 -1.95
CA GLY A 12 23.04 -16.80 -2.66
C GLY A 12 21.61 -16.61 -3.19
N GLU A 13 20.99 -17.65 -3.74
CA GLU A 13 19.59 -17.64 -4.21
C GLU A 13 18.58 -17.78 -3.05
N PRO A 14 17.39 -17.17 -3.13
CA PRO A 14 16.40 -17.21 -2.04
C PRO A 14 16.08 -18.68 -1.65
N GLU A 15 16.20 -19.00 -0.37
CA GLU A 15 15.63 -20.23 0.16
C GLU A 15 14.12 -20.00 0.31
N GLU A 16 13.30 -20.88 -0.29
CA GLU A 16 11.85 -20.89 -0.13
C GLU A 16 11.49 -21.34 1.30
N GLU A 17 11.56 -20.42 2.25
CA GLU A 17 10.90 -20.62 3.55
C GLU A 17 9.58 -19.84 3.56
N ALA A 18 8.51 -20.58 3.26
CA ALA A 18 7.14 -20.14 3.45
C ALA A 18 6.83 -20.14 4.96
N ASP A 19 6.97 -18.99 5.62
CA ASP A 19 6.38 -18.76 6.94
C ASP A 19 5.28 -17.70 6.81
N ASP A 20 4.03 -18.17 6.84
CA ASP A 20 2.80 -17.38 6.67
C ASP A 20 2.40 -16.57 7.92
N ASN A 21 3.34 -16.33 8.85
CA ASN A 21 3.06 -15.54 10.04
C ASN A 21 2.98 -14.03 9.76
N ILE A 22 1.75 -13.56 9.69
CA ILE A 22 1.36 -12.14 9.64
C ILE A 22 1.78 -11.47 10.96
N GLY A 23 2.88 -10.73 10.95
CA GLY A 23 3.21 -9.83 12.05
C GLY A 23 4.64 -9.32 12.07
N ASP A 24 5.59 -10.14 11.64
CA ASP A 24 6.99 -9.75 11.58
C ASP A 24 7.42 -9.73 10.11
N THR A 25 7.70 -8.54 9.58
CA THR A 25 8.63 -8.43 8.45
C THR A 25 9.85 -9.23 8.88
N ALA A 26 10.04 -10.41 8.26
CA ALA A 26 11.06 -11.35 8.63
C ALA A 26 12.35 -10.56 8.88
N ARG A 27 12.76 -10.49 10.15
CA ARG A 27 14.05 -9.93 10.53
C ARG A 27 15.08 -10.90 9.96
N ILE A 28 15.35 -10.77 8.66
CA ILE A 28 16.43 -11.48 8.00
C ILE A 28 17.69 -10.80 8.54
N ASN A 29 18.12 -11.26 9.71
CA ASN A 29 19.39 -10.93 10.36
C ASN A 29 20.56 -11.55 9.56
N GLN A 30 20.59 -11.34 8.24
CA GLN A 30 21.73 -11.74 7.41
C GLN A 30 22.99 -10.91 7.72
N ALA A 31 22.84 -9.76 8.40
CA ALA A 31 23.98 -9.01 8.93
C ALA A 31 24.86 -9.86 9.89
N GLY A 32 24.28 -10.85 10.58
CA GLY A 32 25.02 -11.78 11.45
C GLY A 32 25.92 -12.78 10.70
N ARG A 33 25.75 -12.93 9.38
CA ARG A 33 26.58 -13.81 8.53
C ARG A 33 27.58 -13.04 7.66
N LEU A 34 27.78 -11.74 7.88
CA LEU A 34 28.88 -10.97 7.28
C LEU A 34 30.21 -11.43 7.90
N ALA A 35 30.71 -12.55 7.40
CA ALA A 35 32.00 -13.12 7.72
C ALA A 35 33.11 -12.05 7.56
N HIS A 36 33.89 -11.87 8.64
CA HIS A 36 35.21 -11.25 8.68
C HIS A 36 35.54 -10.20 7.59
N THR A 37 34.85 -9.07 7.59
CA THR A 37 35.29 -7.88 6.83
C THR A 37 36.60 -7.29 7.35
N ALA A 38 37.10 -7.77 8.51
CA ALA A 38 38.41 -7.42 9.06
C ALA A 38 39.56 -7.65 8.05
N ILE A 39 39.44 -8.64 7.17
CA ILE A 39 40.48 -8.90 6.14
C ILE A 39 40.52 -7.80 5.07
N LEU A 40 39.37 -7.17 4.79
CA LEU A 40 39.26 -6.02 3.88
C LEU A 40 39.84 -4.74 4.51
N LEU A 41 39.94 -4.67 5.83
CA LEU A 41 40.54 -3.53 6.53
C LEU A 41 42.07 -3.65 6.65
N ALA A 42 42.62 -4.86 6.49
CA ALA A 42 44.04 -5.12 6.66
C ALA A 42 44.89 -4.82 5.41
N ASN A 43 44.30 -4.89 4.21
CA ASN A 43 45.02 -4.70 2.94
C ASN A 43 44.23 -3.82 1.96
N ARG A 44 44.82 -2.67 1.59
CA ARG A 44 44.20 -1.70 0.66
C ARG A 44 43.91 -2.27 -0.73
N GLN A 45 44.76 -3.15 -1.25
CA GLN A 45 44.54 -3.76 -2.56
C GLN A 45 43.32 -4.69 -2.51
N ILE A 46 43.27 -5.59 -1.51
CA ILE A 46 42.12 -6.48 -1.31
C ILE A 46 40.83 -5.68 -1.09
N TYR A 47 40.90 -4.57 -0.35
CA TYR A 47 39.78 -3.65 -0.19
C TYR A 47 39.26 -3.14 -1.54
N TYR A 48 40.14 -2.64 -2.41
CA TYR A 48 39.74 -2.09 -3.71
C TYR A 48 39.22 -3.16 -4.66
N GLU A 49 39.85 -4.34 -4.71
CA GLU A 49 39.39 -5.47 -5.52
C GLU A 49 38.01 -5.97 -5.04
N ALA A 50 37.81 -6.13 -3.73
CA ALA A 50 36.53 -6.52 -3.17
C ALA A 50 35.46 -5.45 -3.40
N LYS A 51 35.81 -4.17 -3.26
CA LYS A 51 34.91 -3.04 -3.54
C LYS A 51 34.46 -3.06 -5.00
N ASP A 52 35.37 -3.28 -5.94
CA ASP A 52 35.06 -3.33 -7.37
C ASP A 52 34.15 -4.53 -7.71
N VAL A 53 34.45 -5.72 -7.18
CA VAL A 53 33.58 -6.91 -7.32
C VAL A 53 32.19 -6.66 -6.74
N MET A 54 32.10 -6.05 -5.56
CA MET A 54 30.83 -5.74 -4.92
C MET A 54 30.02 -4.73 -5.73
N LEU A 55 30.65 -3.65 -6.21
CA LEU A 55 29.98 -2.66 -7.03
C LEU A 55 29.52 -3.20 -8.40
N ARG A 56 30.21 -4.22 -8.96
CA ARG A 56 29.82 -4.87 -10.21
C ARG A 56 28.69 -5.89 -10.04
N LYS A 57 28.74 -6.70 -8.98
CA LYS A 57 27.81 -7.83 -8.79
C LYS A 57 26.64 -7.53 -7.85
N ASN A 58 26.86 -6.67 -6.88
CA ASN A 58 25.94 -6.40 -5.76
C ASN A 58 25.80 -4.89 -5.57
N GLN A 59 25.11 -4.24 -6.51
CA GLN A 59 24.76 -2.84 -6.36
C GLN A 59 23.70 -2.70 -5.27
N PHE A 60 23.94 -1.84 -4.28
CA PHE A 60 23.00 -1.62 -3.18
C PHE A 60 22.20 -0.34 -3.39
N ILE A 61 20.91 -0.40 -3.06
CA ILE A 61 20.02 0.75 -3.07
C ILE A 61 19.54 0.98 -1.65
N ARG A 62 19.62 2.23 -1.20
CA ARG A 62 19.11 2.65 0.10
C ARG A 62 17.75 3.29 -0.09
N ILE A 63 16.72 2.76 0.56
CA ILE A 63 15.35 3.24 0.43
C ILE A 63 14.89 3.82 1.75
N PHE A 64 14.28 5.00 1.69
CA PHE A 64 13.69 5.68 2.83
C PHE A 64 12.19 5.83 2.57
N THR A 65 11.38 5.37 3.52
CA THR A 65 9.93 5.53 3.45
C THR A 65 9.44 6.31 4.66
N CYS A 66 8.47 7.19 4.43
CA CYS A 66 7.80 7.96 5.46
C CYS A 66 6.31 8.00 5.13
N ASP A 67 5.45 7.79 6.14
CA ASP A 67 3.98 7.85 5.99
C ASP A 67 3.42 6.88 4.95
N ILE A 68 4.06 5.72 4.78
CA ILE A 68 3.66 4.69 3.83
C ILE A 68 3.58 3.35 4.56
N ILE A 69 2.51 2.60 4.30
CA ILE A 69 2.40 1.21 4.75
C ILE A 69 3.30 0.38 3.85
N MET A 70 4.32 -0.23 4.45
CA MET A 70 5.23 -1.11 3.75
C MET A 70 4.49 -2.37 3.28
N PRO A 71 4.48 -2.67 1.96
CA PRO A 71 3.96 -3.93 1.46
C PRO A 71 4.87 -5.08 1.89
N LYS A 72 4.40 -6.31 1.70
CA LYS A 72 5.30 -7.47 1.70
C LYS A 72 6.28 -7.32 0.54
N ILE A 73 7.55 -7.11 0.86
CA ILE A 73 8.59 -6.89 -0.15
C ILE A 73 9.02 -8.27 -0.69
N PRO A 74 8.96 -8.49 -2.02
CA PRO A 74 9.59 -9.65 -2.62
C PRO A 74 11.12 -9.50 -2.56
N GLY A 75 11.82 -10.55 -2.16
CA GLY A 75 13.29 -10.61 -2.19
C GLY A 75 13.98 -10.31 -0.86
N ARG A 76 15.30 -10.13 -0.92
CA ARG A 76 16.17 -10.08 0.26
C ARG A 76 16.37 -8.66 0.75
N ILE A 77 15.72 -8.32 1.85
CA ILE A 77 16.06 -7.11 2.60
C ILE A 77 17.34 -7.38 3.38
N ILE A 78 18.42 -6.64 3.06
CA ILE A 78 19.71 -6.82 3.72
C ILE A 78 19.73 -6.12 5.06
N VAL A 79 19.11 -4.93 5.13
CA VAL A 79 18.95 -4.15 6.36
C VAL A 79 17.56 -3.52 6.39
N HIS A 80 16.89 -3.61 7.54
CA HIS A 80 15.62 -2.95 7.84
C HIS A 80 15.72 -2.28 9.22
N THR A 81 15.51 -0.96 9.28
CA THR A 81 15.51 -0.23 10.55
C THR A 81 14.50 0.91 10.55
N ASN A 82 13.79 1.06 11.67
CA ASN A 82 12.90 2.20 11.95
C ASN A 82 13.65 3.36 12.63
N PHE A 83 14.93 3.17 12.95
CA PHE A 83 15.75 4.15 13.68
C PHE A 83 17.09 4.38 12.94
N PRO A 84 17.06 4.93 11.71
CA PRO A 84 18.23 5.02 10.85
C PRO A 84 19.37 5.89 11.42
N THR A 85 19.07 6.80 12.34
CA THR A 85 20.07 7.64 13.03
C THR A 85 20.77 6.91 14.17
N GLN A 86 20.14 5.88 14.73
CA GLN A 86 20.65 5.09 15.86
C GLN A 86 21.29 3.78 15.41
N ASP A 87 20.93 3.28 14.22
CA ASP A 87 21.51 2.06 13.65
C ASP A 87 22.91 2.32 13.06
N PRO A 88 23.99 1.77 13.66
CA PRO A 88 25.35 2.03 13.22
C PRO A 88 25.66 1.44 11.83
N ILE A 89 24.96 0.39 11.41
CA ILE A 89 25.15 -0.21 10.08
C ILE A 89 24.64 0.78 9.04
N VAL A 90 23.42 1.27 9.22
CA VAL A 90 22.77 2.19 8.28
C VAL A 90 23.43 3.57 8.27
N LYS A 91 23.88 4.06 9.43
CA LYS A 91 24.60 5.33 9.54
C LYS A 91 25.93 5.30 8.80
N ASN A 92 26.65 4.18 8.84
CA ASN A 92 27.98 4.06 8.25
C ASN A 92 27.97 3.47 6.83
N PHE A 93 26.82 2.99 6.34
CA PHE A 93 26.72 2.42 5.01
C PHE A 93 26.84 3.49 3.91
N LYS A 94 27.98 3.50 3.23
CA LYS A 94 28.31 4.40 2.10
C LYS A 94 28.36 3.68 0.74
N GLY A 95 27.99 2.41 0.69
CA GLY A 95 28.11 1.56 -0.50
C GLY A 95 26.92 1.61 -1.45
N ALA A 96 25.95 2.51 -1.22
CA ALA A 96 24.76 2.61 -2.06
C ALA A 96 25.09 3.30 -3.40
N VAL A 97 24.68 2.70 -4.52
CA VAL A 97 24.73 3.33 -5.85
C VAL A 97 23.57 4.32 -6.03
N MET A 98 22.51 4.19 -5.25
CA MET A 98 21.31 5.01 -5.32
C MET A 98 20.67 5.15 -3.93
N SER A 99 20.15 6.33 -3.64
CA SER A 99 19.16 6.55 -2.57
C SER A 99 17.80 6.84 -3.17
N TYR A 100 16.74 6.24 -2.63
CA TYR A 100 15.37 6.46 -3.04
C TYR A 100 14.53 6.87 -1.83
N TYR A 101 13.90 8.03 -1.91
CA TYR A 101 13.04 8.57 -0.86
C TYR A 101 11.60 8.52 -1.34
N ILE A 102 10.73 7.96 -0.51
CA ILE A 102 9.29 7.89 -0.74
C ILE A 102 8.60 8.50 0.46
N LYS A 103 7.69 9.44 0.22
CA LYS A 103 6.88 10.03 1.27
C LYS A 103 5.43 10.03 0.83
N GLY A 104 4.59 9.41 1.67
CA GLY A 104 3.14 9.41 1.48
C GLY A 104 2.54 10.78 1.76
N GLU A 105 1.35 11.04 1.22
CA GLU A 105 0.60 12.24 1.57
C GLU A 105 0.00 12.09 2.98
N HIS A 106 0.22 13.09 3.83
CA HIS A 106 -0.45 13.23 5.13
C HIS A 106 -1.94 13.50 4.89
N GLY A 107 -2.75 12.45 4.74
CA GLY A 107 -4.19 12.60 4.54
C GLY A 107 -4.99 11.30 4.66
N LEU A 108 -4.33 10.16 4.53
CA LEU A 108 -4.94 8.86 4.80
C LEU A 108 -4.84 8.56 6.30
N GLY A 109 -5.81 9.09 7.07
CA GLY A 109 -5.87 9.06 8.54
C GLY A 109 -5.95 7.67 9.19
N CYS A 110 -5.12 6.71 8.78
CA CYS A 110 -5.04 5.37 9.35
C CYS A 110 -3.68 5.05 9.99
N CYS A 111 -2.57 5.65 9.53
CA CYS A 111 -1.27 5.19 10.01
C CYS A 111 -0.21 6.31 9.98
N ASN A 112 0.08 6.93 11.13
CA ASN A 112 1.39 7.55 11.34
C ASN A 112 2.41 6.41 11.41
N THR A 113 2.93 5.98 10.25
CA THR A 113 3.95 4.93 10.21
C THR A 113 5.30 5.55 10.57
N ALA A 114 6.04 4.86 11.43
CA ALA A 114 7.40 5.28 11.73
C ALA A 114 8.23 5.28 10.43
N PRO A 115 9.09 6.29 10.20
CA PRO A 115 10.00 6.29 9.07
C PRO A 115 10.81 5.00 9.04
N CYS A 116 10.93 4.39 7.86
CA CYS A 116 11.66 3.15 7.66
C CYS A 116 12.82 3.38 6.68
N ASN A 117 13.92 2.68 6.92
CA ASN A 117 15.09 2.70 6.05
C ASN A 117 15.53 1.27 5.74
N LEU A 118 15.74 1.03 4.45
CA LEU A 118 15.99 -0.27 3.86
C LEU A 118 17.28 -0.23 3.05
N ILE A 119 18.00 -1.34 3.03
CA ILE A 119 19.05 -1.59 2.05
C ILE A 119 18.69 -2.86 1.29
N ILE A 120 18.54 -2.74 -0.02
CA ILE A 120 18.22 -3.84 -0.94
C ILE A 120 19.27 -3.92 -2.04
N LEU A 121 19.25 -5.00 -2.81
CA LEU A 121 20.03 -5.09 -4.05
C LEU A 121 19.29 -4.40 -5.20
N ALA A 122 20.03 -3.80 -6.13
CA ALA A 122 19.47 -3.11 -7.28
C ALA A 122 18.60 -4.02 -8.16
N ARG A 123 18.97 -5.31 -8.28
CA ARG A 123 18.18 -6.31 -9.01
C ARG A 123 16.81 -6.58 -8.41
N ASP A 124 16.64 -6.30 -7.11
CA ASP A 124 15.37 -6.49 -6.38
C ASP A 124 14.50 -5.22 -6.42
N LEU A 125 14.99 -4.11 -6.99
CA LEU A 125 14.27 -2.84 -7.03
C LEU A 125 12.97 -2.92 -7.85
N ASP A 126 12.97 -3.67 -8.95
CA ASP A 126 11.78 -3.81 -9.80
C ASP A 126 10.66 -4.53 -9.04
N GLY A 127 10.97 -5.67 -8.41
CA GLY A 127 10.03 -6.37 -7.53
C GLY A 127 9.60 -5.52 -6.34
N PHE A 128 10.52 -4.74 -5.75
CA PHE A 128 10.19 -3.78 -4.70
C PHE A 128 9.15 -2.77 -5.19
N LEU A 129 9.36 -2.09 -6.32
CA LEU A 129 8.39 -1.11 -6.85
C LEU A 129 7.08 -1.76 -7.29
N GLN A 130 7.14 -2.93 -7.90
CA GLN A 130 5.97 -3.74 -8.22
C GLN A 130 5.17 -4.07 -6.96
N SER A 131 5.82 -4.30 -5.81
CA SER A 131 5.10 -4.53 -4.56
C SER A 131 4.37 -3.29 -4.04
N PHE A 132 4.64 -2.07 -4.51
CA PHE A 132 3.86 -0.88 -4.15
C PHE A 132 2.74 -0.59 -5.15
N VAL A 133 2.97 -0.86 -6.43
CA VAL A 133 2.11 -0.41 -7.54
C VAL A 133 1.30 -1.56 -8.17
N GLY A 134 1.71 -2.81 -7.93
CA GLY A 134 1.23 -4.01 -8.60
C GLY A 134 0.03 -4.71 -7.95
N PRO A 135 -0.53 -5.70 -8.65
CA PRO A 135 -1.70 -6.48 -8.25
C PRO A 135 -1.47 -7.36 -7.02
N ASP A 136 -0.22 -7.77 -6.81
CA ASP A 136 0.20 -8.74 -5.78
C ASP A 136 0.43 -8.09 -4.42
N ASN A 137 0.25 -6.77 -4.32
CA ASN A 137 0.32 -6.06 -3.06
C ASN A 137 -0.97 -6.30 -2.25
N ASP A 138 -0.83 -6.75 -1.01
CA ASP A 138 -1.93 -6.87 -0.05
C ASP A 138 -2.68 -5.52 0.16
N LEU A 139 -1.99 -4.38 -0.06
CA LEU A 139 -2.51 -3.02 0.01
C LEU A 139 -1.78 -2.09 -1.00
N PRO A 140 -2.29 -1.84 -2.22
CA PRO A 140 -1.70 -0.86 -3.12
C PRO A 140 -1.60 0.50 -2.43
N SER A 141 -0.36 0.95 -2.17
CA SER A 141 -0.07 1.89 -1.06
C SER A 141 0.44 3.26 -1.49
N LEU A 142 0.78 3.46 -2.77
CA LEU A 142 1.31 4.74 -3.24
C LEU A 142 0.31 5.45 -4.16
N PRO A 143 -0.39 6.50 -3.66
CA PRO A 143 -1.17 7.36 -4.54
C PRO A 143 -0.23 8.11 -5.52
N THR A 144 -0.72 8.51 -6.69
CA THR A 144 0.10 9.19 -7.73
C THR A 144 0.69 10.53 -7.31
N ASN A 145 0.23 11.08 -6.19
CA ASN A 145 0.72 12.31 -5.59
C ASN A 145 1.74 12.08 -4.46
N SER A 146 2.16 10.84 -4.17
CA SER A 146 3.27 10.62 -3.23
C SER A 146 4.55 11.26 -3.76
N GLU A 147 5.38 11.76 -2.85
CA GLU A 147 6.67 12.38 -3.19
C GLU A 147 7.73 11.29 -3.40
N HIS A 148 8.42 11.35 -4.55
CA HIS A 148 9.51 10.44 -4.91
C HIS A 148 10.77 11.24 -5.22
N CYS A 149 11.86 10.94 -4.52
CA CYS A 149 13.18 11.51 -4.84
C CYS A 149 14.19 10.38 -5.07
N ILE A 150 14.69 10.30 -6.29
CA ILE A 150 15.67 9.31 -6.73
C ILE A 150 17.02 10.02 -6.84
N VAL A 151 17.98 9.64 -6.01
CA VAL A 151 19.32 10.24 -5.97
C VAL A 151 20.33 9.19 -6.43
N LEU A 152 20.93 9.38 -7.61
CA LEU A 152 22.03 8.54 -8.07
C LEU A 152 23.35 9.03 -7.48
N HIS A 153 24.12 8.10 -6.95
CA HIS A 153 25.47 8.34 -6.46
C HIS A 153 26.48 7.85 -7.49
N ASP A 154 27.70 8.39 -7.44
CA ASP A 154 28.81 7.86 -8.22
C ASP A 154 29.82 7.15 -7.29
N PRO A 155 29.57 5.88 -6.92
CA PRO A 155 30.55 5.12 -6.14
C PRO A 155 31.78 4.72 -6.96
N PHE A 156 31.78 4.99 -8.27
CA PHE A 156 32.82 4.69 -9.24
C PHE A 156 33.66 5.91 -9.62
N GLU A 157 33.50 7.07 -8.95
CA GLU A 157 34.31 8.27 -9.19
C GLU A 157 35.83 8.00 -9.00
N ILE A 158 36.17 6.94 -8.25
CA ILE A 158 37.54 6.47 -7.98
C ILE A 158 37.85 5.15 -8.73
N SER A 159 36.93 4.67 -9.58
CA SER A 159 37.15 3.45 -10.36
C SER A 159 38.27 3.69 -11.36
N THR A 160 39.26 2.80 -11.36
CA THR A 160 40.34 2.80 -12.36
C THR A 160 39.97 2.04 -13.63
N ASP A 161 38.74 1.51 -13.70
CA ASP A 161 38.29 0.70 -14.84
C ASP A 161 37.80 1.58 -16.00
N THR A 162 38.55 1.54 -17.09
CA THR A 162 38.25 2.23 -18.35
C THR A 162 37.04 1.65 -19.07
N LYS A 163 36.51 0.49 -18.66
CA LYS A 163 35.36 -0.19 -19.27
C LYS A 163 34.02 0.07 -18.57
N TYR A 164 34.01 0.86 -17.49
CA TYR A 164 32.78 1.14 -16.76
C TYR A 164 31.87 2.11 -17.55
N ASP A 165 30.80 1.57 -18.13
CA ASP A 165 29.78 2.37 -18.81
C ASP A 165 28.78 2.96 -17.80
N LEU A 166 29.06 4.18 -17.35
CA LEU A 166 28.23 4.89 -16.38
C LEU A 166 26.79 5.07 -16.86
N ILE A 167 26.58 5.46 -18.12
CA ILE A 167 25.24 5.77 -18.65
C ILE A 167 24.40 4.50 -18.73
N LYS A 168 24.99 3.40 -19.20
CA LYS A 168 24.31 2.10 -19.25
C LYS A 168 23.86 1.64 -17.86
N ASN A 169 24.70 1.79 -16.84
CA ASN A 169 24.36 1.41 -15.48
C ASN A 169 23.28 2.33 -14.87
N GLN A 170 23.37 3.64 -15.10
CA GLN A 170 22.32 4.57 -14.68
C GLN A 170 20.97 4.22 -15.31
N ARG A 171 20.96 3.82 -16.59
CA ARG A 171 19.73 3.38 -17.27
C ARG A 171 19.13 2.13 -16.61
N VAL A 172 19.95 1.13 -16.30
CA VAL A 172 19.49 -0.08 -15.59
C VAL A 172 18.89 0.26 -14.23
N LEU A 173 19.51 1.17 -13.47
CA LEU A 173 19.01 1.59 -12.16
C LEU A 173 17.70 2.42 -12.25
N LEU A 174 17.51 3.16 -13.34
CA LEU A 174 16.32 4.00 -13.54
C LEU A 174 15.14 3.26 -14.18
N GLN A 175 15.40 2.16 -14.89
CA GLN A 175 14.38 1.39 -15.60
C GLN A 175 13.18 0.97 -14.72
N PRO A 176 13.35 0.48 -13.48
CA PRO A 176 12.22 0.13 -12.63
C PRO A 176 11.25 1.29 -12.38
N PHE A 177 11.75 2.52 -12.27
CA PHE A 177 10.89 3.70 -12.09
C PHE A 177 10.10 4.03 -13.35
N GLN A 178 10.67 3.83 -14.54
CA GLN A 178 9.94 4.00 -15.82
C GLN A 178 8.81 2.97 -15.98
N ASN A 179 9.03 1.76 -15.47
CA ASN A 179 8.05 0.67 -15.52
C ASN A 179 6.87 0.93 -14.57
N HIS A 180 7.14 1.39 -13.35
CA HIS A 180 6.16 1.39 -12.26
C HIS A 180 5.62 2.78 -11.88
N LEU A 181 6.33 3.87 -12.15
CA LEU A 181 5.91 5.22 -11.73
C LEU A 181 5.21 6.06 -12.81
N ARG A 182 4.69 5.44 -13.89
CA ARG A 182 3.92 6.20 -14.89
C ARG A 182 2.68 6.86 -14.27
N GLY A 183 2.50 8.15 -14.56
CA GLY A 183 1.41 8.98 -14.03
C GLY A 183 1.69 9.60 -12.65
N PHE A 184 2.84 9.32 -12.03
CA PHE A 184 3.21 9.99 -10.78
C PHE A 184 3.63 11.43 -11.04
N THR A 185 3.12 12.35 -10.24
CA THR A 185 3.27 13.80 -10.46
C THR A 185 4.43 14.41 -9.67
N GLN A 186 4.81 13.80 -8.55
CA GLN A 186 5.82 14.35 -7.64
C GLN A 186 7.12 13.53 -7.63
N VAL A 187 7.68 13.28 -8.82
CA VAL A 187 8.96 12.56 -8.98
C VAL A 187 10.11 13.53 -9.27
N LYS A 188 11.26 13.30 -8.62
CA LYS A 188 12.51 14.04 -8.85
C LYS A 188 13.66 13.07 -9.03
N ILE A 189 14.50 13.30 -10.03
CA ILE A 189 15.77 12.61 -10.23
C ILE A 189 16.91 13.60 -9.97
N GLN A 190 17.83 13.24 -9.08
CA GLN A 190 18.93 14.10 -8.62
C GLN A 190 20.24 13.32 -8.50
N GLY A 191 21.32 14.04 -8.17
CA GLY A 191 22.64 13.46 -7.93
C GLY A 191 23.53 13.39 -9.18
N LYS A 192 24.42 12.41 -9.21
CA LYS A 192 25.39 12.18 -10.30
C LYS A 192 24.71 11.36 -11.41
N VAL A 193 23.84 12.00 -12.17
CA VAL A 193 23.07 11.38 -13.27
C VAL A 193 23.33 12.11 -14.59
N ASN A 194 23.37 11.38 -15.70
CA ASN A 194 23.33 11.98 -17.03
C ASN A 194 22.01 12.75 -17.23
N LYS A 195 22.10 14.03 -17.62
CA LYS A 195 20.95 14.94 -17.70
C LYS A 195 19.92 14.50 -18.74
N GLU A 196 20.36 14.13 -19.94
CA GLU A 196 19.48 13.69 -21.03
C GLU A 196 18.73 12.40 -20.64
N LEU A 197 19.43 11.46 -20.01
CA LEU A 197 18.80 10.24 -19.49
C LEU A 197 17.73 10.56 -18.44
N ALA A 198 18.04 11.45 -17.48
CA ALA A 198 17.08 11.85 -16.46
C ALA A 198 15.84 12.53 -17.07
N GLU A 199 16.02 13.36 -18.10
CA GLU A 199 14.93 14.00 -18.84
C GLU A 199 14.04 12.97 -19.55
N ILE A 200 14.64 12.02 -20.28
CA ILE A 200 13.90 10.94 -20.96
C ILE A 200 13.07 10.13 -19.96
N VAL A 201 13.69 9.71 -18.85
CA VAL A 201 13.01 8.95 -17.78
C VAL A 201 11.85 9.75 -17.20
N MET A 202 12.07 11.04 -16.93
CA MET A 202 11.02 11.92 -16.40
C MET A 202 9.87 12.12 -17.39
N GLU A 203 10.14 12.25 -18.69
CA GLU A 203 9.08 12.35 -19.70
C GLU A 203 8.26 11.05 -19.82
N GLU A 204 8.90 9.88 -19.73
CA GLU A 204 8.18 8.61 -19.70
C GLU A 204 7.34 8.42 -18.43
N ILE A 205 7.88 8.79 -17.26
CA ILE A 205 7.14 8.79 -15.99
C ILE A 205 5.92 9.72 -16.09
N LYS A 206 6.08 10.88 -16.72
CA LYS A 206 4.96 11.79 -16.99
C LYS A 206 4.01 11.22 -18.03
N ASN A 207 4.40 10.32 -18.92
CA ASN A 207 3.55 9.84 -20.01
C ASN A 207 2.46 8.86 -19.53
N GLU A 208 1.42 9.43 -18.94
CA GLU A 208 0.19 8.73 -18.58
C GLU A 208 -0.79 8.75 -19.76
N ALA A 209 -1.29 7.57 -20.13
CA ALA A 209 -2.32 7.43 -21.15
C ALA A 209 -3.72 7.57 -20.52
N LEU A 210 -4.63 8.21 -21.25
CA LEU A 210 -6.05 8.22 -20.88
C LEU A 210 -6.58 6.79 -20.83
N PRO A 211 -7.27 6.38 -19.76
CA PRO A 211 -7.88 5.06 -19.73
C PRO A 211 -9.04 4.99 -20.73
N ILE A 212 -9.31 3.79 -21.23
CA ILE A 212 -10.52 3.52 -21.99
C ILE A 212 -11.66 3.36 -20.97
N PRO A 213 -12.73 4.20 -21.02
CA PRO A 213 -13.76 4.24 -19.97
C PRO A 213 -14.35 2.88 -19.61
N ASP A 214 -14.84 2.16 -20.62
CA ASP A 214 -15.53 0.87 -20.42
C ASP A 214 -14.59 -0.19 -19.85
N VAL A 215 -13.35 -0.26 -20.35
CA VAL A 215 -12.33 -1.19 -19.86
C VAL A 215 -11.99 -0.89 -18.39
N PHE A 216 -11.85 0.39 -18.04
CA PHE A 216 -11.55 0.77 -16.67
C PHE A 216 -12.70 0.43 -15.71
N LEU A 217 -13.95 0.69 -16.09
CA LEU A 217 -15.13 0.31 -15.30
C LEU A 217 -15.26 -1.20 -15.17
N GLU A 218 -14.98 -1.95 -16.23
CA GLU A 218 -14.95 -3.42 -16.23
C GLU A 218 -13.90 -3.95 -15.25
N GLU A 219 -12.68 -3.44 -15.28
CA GLU A 219 -11.61 -3.84 -14.36
C GLU A 219 -11.98 -3.62 -12.89
N VAL A 220 -12.52 -2.44 -12.54
CA VAL A 220 -12.94 -2.14 -11.16
C VAL A 220 -14.14 -3.00 -10.76
N THR A 221 -15.04 -3.28 -11.71
CA THR A 221 -16.18 -4.18 -11.49
C THR A 221 -15.76 -5.62 -11.28
N ASP A 222 -14.76 -6.12 -12.01
CA ASP A 222 -14.19 -7.44 -11.82
C ASP A 222 -13.58 -7.58 -10.42
N LEU A 223 -12.83 -6.57 -9.94
CA LEU A 223 -12.32 -6.53 -8.56
C LEU A 223 -13.44 -6.57 -7.52
N LYS A 224 -14.50 -5.78 -7.72
CA LYS A 224 -15.70 -5.83 -6.87
C LYS A 224 -16.28 -7.25 -6.81
N ASN A 225 -16.44 -7.89 -7.97
CA ASN A 225 -17.04 -9.21 -8.11
C ASN A 225 -16.19 -10.32 -7.51
N LYS A 226 -14.87 -10.31 -7.77
CA LYS A 226 -13.90 -11.21 -7.12
C LYS A 226 -13.95 -11.08 -5.61
N GLY A 227 -13.98 -9.85 -5.09
CA GLY A 227 -14.12 -9.63 -3.65
C GLY A 227 -15.45 -10.16 -3.09
N ASN A 228 -16.56 -10.01 -3.82
CA ASN A 228 -17.85 -10.60 -3.43
C ASN A 228 -17.83 -12.14 -3.44
N THR A 229 -17.08 -12.76 -4.35
CA THR A 229 -16.88 -14.21 -4.39
C THR A 229 -16.10 -14.67 -3.17
N PHE A 230 -14.92 -14.10 -2.91
CA PHE A 230 -14.13 -14.42 -1.72
C PHE A 230 -14.92 -14.20 -0.42
N PHE A 231 -15.72 -13.15 -0.34
CA PHE A 231 -16.55 -12.88 0.84
C PHE A 231 -17.56 -14.01 1.10
N ARG A 232 -18.23 -14.50 0.04
CA ARG A 232 -19.19 -15.61 0.14
C ARG A 232 -18.52 -16.92 0.53
N GLU A 233 -17.27 -17.10 0.14
CA GLU A 233 -16.44 -18.28 0.48
C GLU A 233 -15.83 -18.19 1.88
N GLY A 234 -16.03 -17.08 2.61
CA GLY A 234 -15.43 -16.85 3.93
C GLY A 234 -13.96 -16.39 3.90
N ALA A 235 -13.40 -16.18 2.71
CA ALA A 235 -12.05 -15.65 2.49
C ALA A 235 -12.02 -14.12 2.69
N PHE A 236 -12.29 -13.64 3.91
CA PHE A 236 -12.49 -12.21 4.19
C PHE A 236 -11.25 -11.34 3.93
N LYS A 237 -10.04 -11.90 4.10
CA LYS A 237 -8.79 -11.18 3.80
C LYS A 237 -8.66 -10.92 2.30
N ASP A 238 -8.88 -11.94 1.48
CA ASP A 238 -8.83 -11.81 0.02
C ASP A 238 -9.96 -10.91 -0.51
N ALA A 239 -11.16 -11.01 0.08
CA ALA A 239 -12.27 -10.11 -0.23
C ALA A 239 -11.89 -8.63 -0.01
N THR A 240 -11.35 -8.35 1.18
CA THR A 240 -10.87 -7.03 1.57
C THR A 240 -9.78 -6.52 0.63
N ARG A 241 -8.83 -7.38 0.24
CA ARG A 241 -7.76 -7.04 -0.71
C ARG A 241 -8.33 -6.59 -2.06
N MET A 242 -9.23 -7.38 -2.64
CA MET A 242 -9.83 -7.04 -3.94
C MET A 242 -10.60 -5.72 -3.90
N TRP A 243 -11.39 -5.47 -2.85
CA TRP A 243 -12.13 -4.22 -2.73
C TRP A 243 -11.24 -3.01 -2.50
N HIS A 244 -10.19 -3.13 -1.67
CA HIS A 244 -9.18 -2.09 -1.53
C HIS A 244 -8.51 -1.77 -2.86
N TRP A 245 -8.20 -2.78 -3.66
CA TRP A 245 -7.54 -2.55 -4.94
C TRP A 245 -8.45 -1.82 -5.94
N GLY A 246 -9.76 -2.12 -5.94
CA GLY A 246 -10.75 -1.34 -6.69
C GLY A 246 -10.81 0.11 -6.23
N ILE A 247 -10.86 0.35 -4.92
CA ILE A 247 -10.84 1.71 -4.33
C ILE A 247 -9.57 2.45 -4.75
N PHE A 248 -8.41 1.77 -4.70
CA PHE A 248 -7.14 2.36 -5.09
C PHE A 248 -7.11 2.75 -6.56
N LYS A 249 -7.58 1.89 -7.49
CA LYS A 249 -7.68 2.23 -8.91
C LYS A 249 -8.51 3.49 -9.13
N LEU A 250 -9.68 3.58 -8.50
CA LEU A 250 -10.55 4.77 -8.59
C LEU A 250 -9.86 6.03 -8.07
N ARG A 251 -9.17 5.92 -6.93
CA ARG A 251 -8.41 7.03 -6.34
C ARG A 251 -7.24 7.48 -7.19
N ARG A 252 -6.50 6.53 -7.75
CA ARG A 252 -5.40 6.80 -8.69
C ARG A 252 -5.88 7.58 -9.90
N LEU A 253 -7.03 7.19 -10.46
CA LEU A 253 -7.62 7.91 -11.58
C LEU A 253 -7.95 9.37 -11.21
N ARG A 254 -8.58 9.59 -10.05
CA ARG A 254 -8.95 10.93 -9.58
C ARG A 254 -7.77 11.87 -9.36
N TRP A 255 -6.65 11.34 -8.88
CA TRP A 255 -5.42 12.10 -8.66
C TRP A 255 -4.44 12.01 -9.83
N SER A 256 -4.86 11.44 -10.94
CA SER A 256 -4.10 11.52 -12.17
C SER A 256 -4.04 12.98 -12.65
N LYS A 257 -2.96 13.33 -13.35
CA LYS A 257 -2.87 14.62 -14.05
C LYS A 257 -3.89 14.74 -15.18
N LEU A 258 -4.47 13.61 -15.59
CA LEU A 258 -5.47 13.51 -16.65
C LEU A 258 -6.89 13.78 -16.15
N TRP A 259 -7.10 13.96 -14.84
CA TRP A 259 -8.43 14.10 -14.27
C TRP A 259 -9.27 15.20 -14.94
N SER A 260 -8.70 16.38 -15.18
CA SER A 260 -9.43 17.46 -15.88
C SER A 260 -9.84 17.06 -17.31
N SER A 261 -9.00 16.30 -18.02
CA SER A 261 -9.35 15.77 -19.35
C SER A 261 -10.42 14.68 -19.26
N ILE A 262 -10.40 13.86 -18.20
CA ILE A 262 -11.42 12.84 -17.96
C ILE A 262 -12.78 13.49 -17.68
N GLU A 263 -12.82 14.53 -16.85
CA GLU A 263 -14.03 15.30 -16.57
C GLU A 263 -14.63 15.90 -17.84
N GLU A 264 -13.78 16.45 -18.71
CA GLU A 264 -14.20 17.07 -19.97
C GLU A 264 -14.65 16.04 -21.02
N GLN A 265 -13.94 14.91 -21.15
CA GLN A 265 -14.12 13.99 -22.27
C GLN A 265 -15.10 12.84 -22.01
N PHE A 266 -15.18 12.33 -20.78
CA PHE A 266 -15.91 11.08 -20.51
C PHE A 266 -17.34 11.30 -20.00
N GLY A 267 -17.71 12.55 -19.69
CA GLY A 267 -19.08 12.93 -19.38
C GLY A 267 -19.56 12.46 -18.01
N VAL A 268 -20.75 12.93 -17.63
CA VAL A 268 -21.30 12.73 -16.28
C VAL A 268 -21.61 11.25 -15.96
N ASP A 269 -22.12 10.48 -16.93
CA ASP A 269 -22.51 9.09 -16.70
C ASP A 269 -21.32 8.20 -16.29
N PHE A 270 -20.14 8.46 -16.87
CA PHE A 270 -18.91 7.78 -16.48
C PHE A 270 -18.50 8.15 -15.06
N LEU A 271 -18.50 9.45 -14.72
CA LEU A 271 -18.13 9.92 -13.39
C LEU A 271 -19.10 9.44 -12.30
N ASP A 272 -20.39 9.41 -12.59
CA ASP A 272 -21.44 8.85 -11.73
C ASP A 272 -21.20 7.35 -11.49
N SER A 273 -20.78 6.61 -12.53
CA SER A 273 -20.39 5.20 -12.42
C SER A 273 -19.16 5.01 -11.51
N LEU A 274 -18.17 5.92 -11.56
CA LEU A 274 -17.03 5.91 -10.64
C LEU A 274 -17.50 6.13 -9.19
N ALA A 275 -18.37 7.11 -8.97
CA ALA A 275 -18.92 7.42 -7.65
C ALA A 275 -19.71 6.22 -7.08
N GLU A 276 -20.56 5.59 -7.89
CA GLU A 276 -21.32 4.41 -7.46
C GLU A 276 -20.42 3.22 -7.11
N LEU A 277 -19.40 2.94 -7.93
CA LEU A 277 -18.41 1.89 -7.62
C LEU A 277 -17.65 2.20 -6.33
N TYR A 278 -17.23 3.45 -6.16
CA TYR A 278 -16.52 3.90 -4.96
C TYR A 278 -17.37 3.72 -3.70
N PHE A 279 -18.63 4.16 -3.74
CA PHE A 279 -19.59 3.95 -2.66
C PHE A 279 -19.75 2.45 -2.36
N THR A 280 -19.97 1.64 -3.40
CA THR A 280 -20.23 0.20 -3.28
C THR A 280 -19.06 -0.54 -2.64
N LEU A 281 -17.83 -0.25 -3.06
CA LEU A 281 -16.63 -0.88 -2.53
C LEU A 281 -16.41 -0.53 -1.05
N HIS A 282 -16.58 0.73 -0.65
CA HIS A 282 -16.53 1.12 0.77
C HIS A 282 -17.64 0.45 1.59
N ASN A 283 -18.85 0.37 1.02
CA ASN A 283 -19.97 -0.28 1.67
C ASN A 283 -19.69 -1.80 1.86
N ASN A 284 -19.03 -2.44 0.91
CA ASN A 284 -18.55 -3.82 1.05
C ASN A 284 -17.45 -3.96 2.12
N MET A 285 -16.49 -3.03 2.15
CA MET A 285 -15.46 -2.98 3.21
C MET A 285 -16.08 -2.92 4.61
N ALA A 286 -17.12 -2.10 4.80
CA ALA A 286 -17.84 -2.03 6.07
C ALA A 286 -18.51 -3.38 6.46
N GLN A 287 -18.94 -4.18 5.48
CA GLN A 287 -19.47 -5.53 5.73
C GLN A 287 -18.39 -6.48 6.27
N CYS A 288 -17.17 -6.42 5.73
CA CYS A 288 -16.03 -7.18 6.27
C CYS A 288 -15.72 -6.76 7.71
N CYS A 289 -15.75 -5.46 8.00
CA CYS A 289 -15.57 -4.96 9.37
C CYS A 289 -16.64 -5.50 10.32
N LEU A 290 -17.92 -5.53 9.90
CA LEU A 290 -18.99 -6.14 10.70
C LEU A 290 -18.75 -7.62 10.96
N GLN A 291 -18.30 -8.38 9.97
CA GLN A 291 -17.95 -9.79 10.17
C GLN A 291 -16.86 -9.93 11.23
N ARG A 292 -15.83 -9.08 11.17
CA ARG A 292 -14.78 -9.04 12.19
C ARG A 292 -15.31 -8.73 13.60
N MET A 293 -16.29 -7.83 13.72
CA MET A 293 -16.92 -7.54 15.01
C MET A 293 -17.66 -8.76 15.57
N HIS A 294 -18.34 -9.53 14.73
CA HIS A 294 -18.99 -10.77 15.16
C HIS A 294 -17.97 -11.82 15.64
N GLU A 295 -16.83 -11.97 14.94
CA GLU A 295 -15.75 -12.85 15.38
C GLU A 295 -15.18 -12.44 16.75
N LEU A 296 -14.97 -11.13 16.97
CA LEU A 296 -14.46 -10.60 18.24
C LEU A 296 -15.43 -10.87 19.40
N LEU A 297 -16.74 -10.72 19.17
CA LEU A 297 -17.78 -11.00 20.17
C LEU A 297 -17.89 -12.49 20.53
N ASN A 298 -17.55 -13.38 19.60
CA ASN A 298 -17.53 -14.82 19.85
C ASN A 298 -16.27 -15.29 20.59
N SER A 299 -15.31 -14.39 20.84
CA SER A 299 -14.10 -14.72 21.60
C SER A 299 -14.35 -14.71 23.12
N VAL A 300 -13.60 -15.53 23.87
CA VAL A 300 -13.78 -15.72 25.32
C VAL A 300 -13.29 -14.51 26.15
N THR A 301 -12.51 -13.63 25.52
CA THR A 301 -11.90 -12.45 26.15
C THR A 301 -12.75 -11.20 25.95
N ASP A 302 -12.78 -10.28 26.92
CA ASP A 302 -13.33 -8.95 26.69
C ASP A 302 -12.51 -8.22 25.61
N ARG A 303 -13.17 -7.90 24.49
CA ARG A 303 -12.61 -7.22 23.31
C ARG A 303 -13.29 -5.87 23.05
N THR A 304 -13.84 -5.26 24.11
CA THR A 304 -14.53 -3.96 24.01
C THR A 304 -13.66 -2.88 23.35
N PRO A 305 -12.36 -2.71 23.68
CA PRO A 305 -11.50 -1.74 23.00
C PRO A 305 -11.39 -1.99 21.49
N GLU A 306 -11.20 -3.24 21.06
CA GLU A 306 -11.10 -3.62 19.65
C GLU A 306 -12.41 -3.39 18.90
N LEU A 307 -13.56 -3.65 19.52
CA LEU A 307 -14.87 -3.34 18.93
C LEU A 307 -15.05 -1.84 18.69
N LEU A 308 -14.59 -0.98 19.60
CA LEU A 308 -14.63 0.47 19.41
C LEU A 308 -13.70 0.93 18.28
N ILE A 309 -12.53 0.31 18.14
CA ILE A 309 -11.63 0.57 17.01
C ILE A 309 -12.32 0.20 15.71
N VAL A 310 -12.89 -1.01 15.60
CA VAL A 310 -13.59 -1.44 14.37
C VAL A 310 -14.81 -0.57 14.07
N LEU A 311 -15.58 -0.14 15.08
CA LEU A 311 -16.67 0.83 14.91
C LEU A 311 -16.16 2.14 14.28
N SER A 312 -15.04 2.69 14.77
CA SER A 312 -14.49 3.92 14.20
C SER A 312 -14.08 3.75 12.73
N VAL A 313 -13.54 2.57 12.37
CA VAL A 313 -13.23 2.22 10.98
C VAL A 313 -14.49 2.15 10.13
N VAL A 314 -15.55 1.46 10.59
CA VAL A 314 -16.85 1.38 9.87
C VAL A 314 -17.41 2.76 9.60
N ASN A 315 -17.46 3.62 10.63
CA ASN A 315 -17.99 4.98 10.51
C ASN A 315 -17.18 5.78 9.49
N ARG A 316 -15.84 5.73 9.55
CA ARG A 316 -14.98 6.45 8.60
C ARG A 316 -15.18 5.95 7.17
N VAL A 317 -15.17 4.64 6.96
CA VAL A 317 -15.34 4.02 5.63
C VAL A 317 -16.69 4.42 5.01
N LEU A 318 -17.76 4.39 5.80
CA LEU A 318 -19.10 4.75 5.30
C LEU A 318 -19.31 6.25 5.15
N GLN A 319 -18.70 7.09 6.00
CA GLN A 319 -18.65 8.53 5.76
C GLN A 319 -17.94 8.85 4.44
N THR A 320 -16.78 8.23 4.18
CA THR A 320 -16.08 8.38 2.90
C THR A 320 -16.92 7.88 1.73
N ALA A 321 -17.69 6.80 1.90
CA ALA A 321 -18.61 6.32 0.86
C ALA A 321 -19.68 7.35 0.50
N MET A 322 -20.28 8.01 1.50
CA MET A 322 -21.34 9.01 1.28
C MET A 322 -20.86 10.24 0.52
N LEU A 323 -19.57 10.55 0.59
CA LEU A 323 -18.96 11.66 -0.14
C LEU A 323 -18.54 11.28 -1.58
N ALA A 324 -18.94 10.11 -2.09
CA ALA A 324 -18.50 9.63 -3.41
C ALA A 324 -18.77 10.63 -4.54
N GLY A 325 -19.94 11.27 -4.55
CA GLY A 325 -20.29 12.28 -5.56
C GLY A 325 -19.29 13.45 -5.56
N GLU A 326 -19.07 14.04 -4.38
CA GLU A 326 -18.08 15.11 -4.18
C GLU A 326 -16.66 14.67 -4.56
N TRP A 327 -16.32 13.42 -4.25
CA TRP A 327 -15.01 12.85 -4.52
C TRP A 327 -14.66 12.87 -6.01
N PHE A 328 -15.64 12.60 -6.87
CA PHE A 328 -15.49 12.61 -8.33
C PHE A 328 -16.09 13.86 -8.99
N GLY A 329 -16.40 14.91 -8.23
CA GLY A 329 -16.92 16.16 -8.79
C GLY A 329 -18.30 16.03 -9.45
N THR A 330 -19.12 15.07 -9.01
CA THR A 330 -20.45 14.80 -9.57
C THR A 330 -21.57 15.16 -8.60
N THR A 331 -22.79 15.22 -9.13
CA THR A 331 -24.03 15.31 -8.35
C THR A 331 -24.57 13.95 -7.93
N TRP A 332 -23.86 12.85 -8.24
CA TRP A 332 -24.30 11.51 -7.90
C TRP A 332 -24.54 11.37 -6.39
N GLN A 333 -25.64 10.73 -6.04
CA GLN A 333 -26.01 10.42 -4.66
C GLN A 333 -26.46 8.95 -4.59
N PRO A 334 -26.19 8.25 -3.47
CA PRO A 334 -26.69 6.90 -3.29
C PRO A 334 -28.22 6.92 -3.32
N SER A 335 -28.82 5.89 -3.94
CA SER A 335 -30.27 5.68 -3.82
C SER A 335 -30.69 5.50 -2.36
N ALA A 336 -31.95 5.78 -2.03
CA ALA A 336 -32.48 5.58 -0.67
C ALA A 336 -32.21 4.16 -0.13
N ARG A 337 -32.22 3.15 -1.02
CA ARG A 337 -31.88 1.76 -0.68
C ARG A 337 -30.39 1.58 -0.36
N GLN A 338 -29.49 2.18 -1.15
CA GLN A 338 -28.05 2.16 -0.90
C GLN A 338 -27.70 2.89 0.39
N GLU A 339 -28.28 4.08 0.61
CA GLU A 339 -28.07 4.88 1.83
C GLU A 339 -28.57 4.13 3.06
N ALA A 340 -29.80 3.60 3.02
CA ALA A 340 -30.36 2.81 4.13
C ALA A 340 -29.46 1.61 4.49
N LYS A 341 -28.90 0.92 3.48
CA LYS A 341 -27.99 -0.21 3.69
C LYS A 341 -26.68 0.20 4.38
N ALA A 342 -26.11 1.35 4.02
CA ALA A 342 -24.91 1.87 4.68
C ALA A 342 -25.22 2.29 6.12
N ILE A 343 -26.29 3.04 6.34
CA ILE A 343 -26.70 3.46 7.69
C ILE A 343 -27.01 2.25 8.59
N PHE A 344 -27.69 1.24 8.04
CA PHE A 344 -27.94 -0.02 8.72
C PHE A 344 -26.65 -0.68 9.23
N ARG A 345 -25.58 -0.67 8.42
CA ARG A 345 -24.27 -1.22 8.83
C ARG A 345 -23.64 -0.41 9.97
N CYS A 346 -23.75 0.92 9.96
CA CYS A 346 -23.35 1.74 11.10
C CYS A 346 -24.16 1.40 12.37
N ALA A 347 -25.48 1.21 12.24
CA ALA A 347 -26.34 0.84 13.36
C ALA A 347 -25.94 -0.51 13.96
N GLN A 348 -25.69 -1.51 13.11
CA GLN A 348 -25.18 -2.81 13.54
C GLN A 348 -23.84 -2.70 14.26
N ALA A 349 -22.87 -1.99 13.68
CA ALA A 349 -21.56 -1.80 14.29
C ALA A 349 -21.67 -1.11 15.66
N ALA A 350 -22.49 -0.05 15.75
CA ALA A 350 -22.74 0.66 17.00
C ALA A 350 -23.35 -0.26 18.06
N ARG A 351 -24.36 -1.08 17.69
CA ARG A 351 -24.93 -2.06 18.62
C ARG A 351 -23.90 -3.08 19.09
N LEU A 352 -23.12 -3.65 18.17
CA LEU A 352 -22.11 -4.67 18.49
C LEU A 352 -21.03 -4.12 19.44
N ALA A 353 -20.68 -2.83 19.32
CA ALA A 353 -19.77 -2.13 20.22
C ALA A 353 -20.44 -1.59 21.50
N GLY A 354 -21.71 -1.93 21.78
CA GLY A 354 -22.44 -1.50 22.97
C GLY A 354 -22.91 -0.04 22.96
N LYS A 355 -22.79 0.67 21.83
CA LYS A 355 -23.25 2.06 21.66
C LYS A 355 -24.72 2.07 21.22
N LEU A 356 -25.61 1.75 22.16
CA LEU A 356 -27.03 1.53 21.86
C LEU A 356 -27.80 2.80 21.45
N THR A 357 -27.54 3.95 22.08
CA THR A 357 -28.22 5.21 21.71
C THR A 357 -27.87 5.64 20.27
N PRO A 358 -26.59 5.68 19.86
CA PRO A 358 -26.26 5.90 18.45
C PRO A 358 -26.85 4.84 17.51
N ALA A 359 -26.85 3.57 17.90
CA ALA A 359 -27.43 2.49 17.09
C ALA A 359 -28.93 2.71 16.83
N GLN A 360 -29.68 3.15 17.85
CA GLN A 360 -31.10 3.45 17.73
C GLN A 360 -31.38 4.59 16.74
N VAL A 361 -30.67 5.70 16.87
CA VAL A 361 -30.83 6.85 15.96
C VAL A 361 -30.56 6.44 14.51
N LEU A 362 -29.50 5.66 14.30
CA LEU A 362 -29.12 5.19 12.96
C LEU A 362 -30.16 4.23 12.36
N ILE A 363 -30.67 3.26 13.14
CA ILE A 363 -31.65 2.31 12.60
C ILE A 363 -33.00 2.98 12.29
N GLU A 364 -33.38 3.99 13.07
CA GLU A 364 -34.58 4.80 12.80
C GLU A 364 -34.43 5.57 11.48
N LYS A 365 -33.30 6.23 11.25
CA LYS A 365 -33.00 6.87 9.96
C LYS A 365 -33.02 5.89 8.79
N ALA A 366 -32.47 4.68 8.96
CA ALA A 366 -32.53 3.66 7.91
C ALA A 366 -33.97 3.21 7.60
N LEU A 367 -34.83 3.13 8.62
CA LEU A 367 -36.25 2.80 8.48
C LEU A 367 -37.06 3.92 7.83
N GLU A 368 -36.71 5.19 8.03
CA GLU A 368 -37.32 6.32 7.30
C GLU A 368 -37.11 6.17 5.79
N LEU A 369 -35.90 5.75 5.38
CA LEU A 369 -35.55 5.54 3.98
C LEU A 369 -36.17 4.26 3.40
N GLN A 370 -36.32 3.19 4.19
CA GLN A 370 -36.83 1.88 3.77
C GLN A 370 -37.78 1.27 4.82
N PRO A 371 -39.00 1.80 4.97
CA PRO A 371 -39.89 1.45 6.09
C PRO A 371 -40.37 -0.01 6.06
N ASN A 372 -40.39 -0.65 4.91
CA ASN A 372 -40.88 -2.02 4.74
C ASN A 372 -39.77 -3.08 4.79
N ASP A 373 -38.51 -2.68 5.01
CA ASP A 373 -37.41 -3.64 5.10
C ASP A 373 -37.46 -4.42 6.42
N GLN A 374 -37.64 -5.74 6.31
CA GLN A 374 -37.77 -6.64 7.46
C GLN A 374 -36.47 -6.79 8.25
N SER A 375 -35.31 -6.65 7.60
CA SER A 375 -34.01 -6.75 8.26
C SER A 375 -33.78 -5.55 9.17
N LEU A 376 -34.15 -4.36 8.71
CA LEU A 376 -34.06 -3.13 9.51
C LEU A 376 -34.97 -3.20 10.75
N ARG A 377 -36.21 -3.68 10.57
CA ARG A 377 -37.16 -3.84 11.68
C ARG A 377 -36.67 -4.84 12.72
N ARG A 378 -36.08 -5.97 12.30
CA ARG A 378 -35.50 -6.97 13.21
C ARG A 378 -34.37 -6.38 14.04
N GLU A 379 -33.48 -5.64 13.40
CA GLU A 379 -32.37 -4.98 14.08
C GLU A 379 -32.85 -3.90 15.06
N ALA A 380 -33.85 -3.10 14.70
CA ALA A 380 -34.46 -2.12 15.61
C ALA A 380 -35.04 -2.77 16.86
N THR A 381 -35.72 -3.91 16.71
CA THR A 381 -36.21 -4.71 17.84
C THR A 381 -35.07 -5.21 18.71
N GLU A 382 -33.98 -5.71 18.12
CA GLU A 382 -32.80 -6.19 18.85
C GLU A 382 -32.11 -5.06 19.63
N ILE A 383 -31.95 -3.87 19.05
CA ILE A 383 -31.40 -2.70 19.73
C ILE A 383 -32.25 -2.34 20.95
N ARG A 384 -33.58 -2.22 20.77
CA ARG A 384 -34.51 -1.91 21.87
C ARG A 384 -34.44 -2.95 22.99
N ARG A 385 -34.39 -4.24 22.64
CA ARG A 385 -34.25 -5.33 23.60
C ARG A 385 -33.00 -5.17 24.46
N ARG A 386 -31.85 -4.86 23.85
CA ARG A 386 -30.59 -4.64 24.59
C ARG A 386 -30.64 -3.40 25.48
N MET A 387 -31.27 -2.32 25.02
CA MET A 387 -31.40 -1.09 25.82
C MET A 387 -32.19 -1.33 27.10
N LEU A 388 -33.28 -2.10 27.02
CA LEU A 388 -34.07 -2.46 28.21
C LEU A 388 -33.25 -3.31 29.19
N GLN A 389 -32.43 -4.24 28.69
CA GLN A 389 -31.57 -5.07 29.54
C GLN A 389 -30.48 -4.28 30.28
N THR A 390 -29.97 -3.19 29.70
CA THR A 390 -28.98 -2.32 30.35
C THR A 390 -29.57 -1.35 31.38
N HIS A 391 -30.88 -1.06 31.34
CA HIS A 391 -31.55 -0.21 32.34
C HIS A 391 -32.01 -0.95 33.59
N VAL A 392 -32.00 -2.29 33.56
CA VAL A 392 -32.44 -3.16 34.67
C VAL A 392 -31.25 -3.63 35.54
N ARG A 393 -30.01 -3.27 35.16
CA ARG A 393 -28.79 -3.45 35.96
C ARG A 393 -28.32 -2.10 36.47
#